data_AF-A0A2D5A7Z4-F1
#
_entry.id   AF-A0A2D5A7Z4-F1
#
_cell.length_a   1.000
_cell.length_b   1.000
_cell.length_c   1.000
_cell.angle_alpha   90.00
_cell.angle_beta   90.00
_cell.angle_gamma   90.00
#
_symmetry.space_group_name_H-M   'P 1'
#
loop_
_entity.id
_entity.type
_entity.pdbx_description
1 polymer ?
#
loop_
_entity_poly.entity_id
_entity_poly.type
_entity_poly.pdbx_seq_one_letter_code
_entity_poly.pdbx_strand_id
1 'polypeptide(L)' 'MSFATAVRATAQSTRPGPGATLYDDTDGEGTTFRTWAPNANGVSVAGSFNGFNPDAHPLGSEGDGWWSLDVPYVTA' A
#
# COMPACT_ATOMS: atom_id res chain seq x y z
N MET A 1 -4.37 -1.11 32.56
CA MET A 1 -5.17 -1.29 31.33
C MET A 1 -4.25 -0.94 30.17
N SER A 2 -3.61 -1.94 29.55
CA SER A 2 -2.64 -1.70 28.48
C SER A 2 -3.38 -1.70 27.15
N PHE A 3 -3.36 -0.57 26.44
CA PHE A 3 -3.77 -0.56 25.04
C PHE A 3 -2.59 -1.12 24.25
N ALA A 4 -2.70 -2.37 23.79
CA ALA A 4 -1.81 -2.85 22.75
C ALA A 4 -2.09 -2.00 21.49
N THR A 5 -1.14 -1.16 21.11
CA THR A 5 -1.13 -0.54 19.78
C THR A 5 -1.10 -1.67 18.78
N ALA A 6 -2.27 -2.04 18.24
CA ALA A 6 -2.32 -2.88 17.06
C ALA A 6 -1.65 -2.05 15.96
N VAL A 7 -0.44 -2.47 15.56
CA VAL A 7 0.11 -2.08 14.26
C VAL A 7 -1.02 -2.36 13.27
N ARG A 8 -1.60 -1.31 12.67
CA ARG A 8 -2.51 -1.49 11.55
C ARG A 8 -1.67 -2.12 10.46
N ALA A 9 -1.74 -3.45 10.34
CA ALA A 9 -1.31 -4.12 9.14
C ALA A 9 -2.05 -3.43 8.00
N THR A 10 -1.30 -2.82 7.10
CA THR A 10 -1.89 -2.26 5.90
C THR A 10 -2.50 -3.41 5.11
N ALA A 11 -3.79 -3.28 4.79
CA ALA A 11 -4.51 -4.32 4.08
C ALA A 11 -3.95 -4.40 2.65
N GLN A 12 -3.73 -5.63 2.17
CA GLN A 12 -3.36 -5.88 0.77
C GLN A 12 -4.45 -5.35 -0.16
N SER A 13 -4.05 -4.95 -1.36
CA SER A 13 -5.00 -4.66 -2.43
C SER A 13 -5.64 -5.93 -2.98
N THR A 14 -6.95 -5.88 -3.22
CA THR A 14 -7.69 -6.91 -3.98
C THR A 14 -7.60 -6.70 -5.49
N ARG A 15 -7.06 -5.56 -5.94
CA ARG A 15 -6.98 -5.19 -7.35
C ARG A 15 -5.80 -5.86 -8.03
N PRO A 16 -5.85 -6.23 -9.32
CA PRO A 16 -4.78 -6.96 -10.00
C PRO A 16 -3.65 -6.06 -10.52
N GLY A 17 -2.53 -6.68 -10.90
CA GLY A 17 -1.43 -6.04 -11.65
C GLY A 17 -0.30 -5.47 -10.78
N PRO A 18 0.95 -5.46 -11.28
CA PRO A 18 2.09 -4.80 -10.63
C PRO A 18 2.16 -3.30 -11.00
N GLY A 19 2.95 -2.54 -10.22
CA GLY A 19 3.20 -1.12 -10.46
C GLY A 19 2.20 -0.21 -9.77
N ALA A 20 1.98 0.96 -10.36
CA ALA A 20 0.97 1.92 -9.94
C ALA A 20 -0.22 1.84 -10.91
N THR A 21 -1.35 1.32 -10.43
CA THR A 21 -2.57 1.13 -11.22
C THR A 21 -3.68 2.01 -10.67
N LEU A 22 -4.20 2.91 -11.50
CA LEU A 22 -5.38 3.70 -11.15
C LEU A 22 -6.60 2.79 -11.01
N TYR A 23 -7.45 3.10 -10.04
CA TYR A 23 -8.74 2.45 -9.87
C TYR A 23 -9.84 3.50 -9.63
N ASP A 24 -11.03 3.15 -10.09
CA ASP A 24 -12.30 3.86 -9.86
C ASP A 24 -13.39 2.80 -9.88
N ASP A 25 -13.74 2.30 -8.69
CA ASP A 25 -14.69 1.21 -8.50
C ASP A 25 -15.58 1.45 -7.26
N THR A 26 -16.32 0.42 -6.83
CA THR A 26 -17.27 0.54 -5.72
C THR A 26 -16.63 0.90 -4.37
N ASP A 27 -15.32 0.64 -4.21
CA ASP A 27 -14.57 0.99 -3.01
C ASP A 27 -13.93 2.40 -3.11
N GLY A 28 -14.14 3.12 -4.21
CA GLY A 28 -13.73 4.51 -4.44
C GLY A 28 -12.72 4.67 -5.59
N GLU A 29 -12.03 5.82 -5.60
CA GLU A 29 -11.00 6.16 -6.57
C GLU A 29 -9.62 6.31 -5.92
N GLY A 30 -8.56 5.98 -6.66
CA GLY A 30 -7.19 6.11 -6.19
C GLY A 30 -6.17 5.34 -7.02
N THR A 31 -5.06 4.98 -6.39
CA THR A 31 -3.99 4.17 -7.00
C THR A 31 -3.65 2.97 -6.12
N THR A 32 -3.63 1.79 -6.72
CA THR A 32 -3.01 0.60 -6.14
C THR A 32 -1.52 0.63 -6.47
N PHE A 33 -0.69 0.49 -5.45
CA PHE A 33 0.73 0.23 -5.61
C PHE A 33 0.99 -1.25 -5.32
N ARG A 34 1.64 -1.95 -6.26
CA ARG A 34 2.10 -3.34 -6.06
C ARG A 34 3.52 -3.52 -6.56
N THR A 35 4.35 -4.23 -5.81
CA THR A 35 5.72 -4.52 -6.23
C THR A 35 6.19 -5.89 -5.76
N TRP A 36 7.13 -6.48 -6.50
CA TRP A 36 7.84 -7.68 -6.11
C TRP A 36 9.15 -7.30 -5.43
N ALA A 37 9.29 -7.69 -4.17
CA ALA A 37 10.45 -7.44 -3.34
C ALA A 37 10.62 -8.61 -2.33
N PRO A 38 11.07 -9.79 -2.80
CA PRO A 38 11.04 -11.03 -2.01
C PRO A 38 11.97 -11.03 -0.79
N ASN A 39 13.02 -10.22 -0.82
CA ASN A 39 14.00 -10.13 0.24
C ASN A 39 13.78 -8.90 1.15
N ALA A 40 12.71 -8.13 0.92
CA ALA A 40 12.43 -6.93 1.72
C ALA A 40 11.83 -7.32 3.09
N ASN A 41 12.21 -6.59 4.13
CA ASN A 41 11.55 -6.69 5.44
C ASN A 41 10.28 -5.85 5.53
N GLY A 42 10.12 -4.90 4.62
CA GLY A 42 8.99 -3.99 4.49
C GLY A 42 9.14 -3.14 3.24
N VAL A 43 8.02 -2.69 2.70
CA VAL A 43 7.97 -1.80 1.54
C VAL A 43 7.03 -0.66 1.88
N SER A 44 7.33 0.55 1.45
CA SER A 44 6.43 1.71 1.55
C SER A 44 6.39 2.46 0.24
N VAL A 45 5.27 3.12 -0.04
CA VAL A 45 5.18 4.10 -1.12
C VAL A 45 5.38 5.52 -0.57
N ALA A 46 6.28 6.27 -1.19
CA ALA A 46 6.56 7.65 -0.85
C ALA A 46 6.57 8.50 -2.13
N GLY A 47 5.88 9.64 -2.09
CA GLY A 47 5.76 10.55 -3.22
C GLY A 47 5.27 11.92 -2.79
N SER A 48 5.05 12.83 -3.73
CA SER A 48 4.56 14.18 -3.42
C SER A 48 3.25 14.17 -2.62
N PHE A 49 2.35 13.21 -2.89
CA PHE A 49 1.05 13.07 -2.23
C PHE A 49 1.12 12.81 -0.71
N ASN A 50 2.26 12.33 -0.19
CA ASN A 50 2.49 12.14 1.24
C ASN A 50 3.73 12.90 1.75
N GLY A 51 4.18 13.93 1.01
CA GLY A 51 5.37 14.71 1.36
C GLY A 51 6.65 13.89 1.39
N PHE A 52 6.73 12.82 0.61
CA PHE A 52 7.82 11.84 0.60
C PHE A 52 8.05 11.17 1.96
N ASN A 53 7.04 11.11 2.82
CA ASN A 53 7.13 10.43 4.12
C ASN A 53 7.02 8.90 3.94
N PRO A 54 8.09 8.12 4.17
CA PRO A 54 8.07 6.66 4.00
C PRO A 54 7.24 5.93 5.08
N ASP A 55 6.95 6.57 6.20
CA ASP A 55 6.19 5.97 7.30
C ASP A 55 4.67 6.12 7.11
N ALA A 56 4.23 6.93 6.14
CA ALA A 56 2.81 7.23 5.93
C ALA A 56 2.03 6.08 5.28
N HIS A 57 2.66 5.33 4.38
CA HIS A 57 2.00 4.32 3.55
C HIS A 57 2.84 3.05 3.38
N PRO A 58 3.02 2.24 4.44
CA PRO A 58 3.63 0.92 4.32
C PRO A 58 2.72 -0.01 3.51
N LEU A 59 3.29 -0.79 2.58
CA LEU A 59 2.59 -1.84 1.84
C LEU A 59 2.43 -3.09 2.71
N GLY A 60 1.32 -3.77 2.56
CA GLY A 60 1.12 -5.09 3.13
C GLY A 60 1.92 -6.14 2.35
N SER A 61 2.32 -7.24 3.00
CA SER A 61 2.88 -8.43 2.34
C SER A 61 1.80 -9.41 1.84
N GLU A 62 1.75 -9.71 0.54
CA GLU A 62 0.77 -10.63 -0.07
C GLU A 62 1.21 -12.10 0.04
N GLY A 63 2.46 -12.36 0.42
CA GLY A 63 3.13 -13.65 0.25
C GLY A 63 3.96 -13.70 -1.05
N ASP A 64 4.82 -14.72 -1.17
CA ASP A 64 5.69 -14.96 -2.34
C ASP A 64 6.54 -13.75 -2.80
N GLY A 65 6.81 -12.84 -1.87
CA GLY A 65 7.60 -11.63 -2.11
C GLY A 65 6.82 -10.47 -2.74
N TRP A 66 5.51 -10.57 -2.87
CA TRP A 66 4.65 -9.49 -3.32
C TRP A 66 4.19 -8.60 -2.18
N TRP A 67 4.03 -7.32 -2.50
CA TRP A 67 3.59 -6.29 -1.58
C TRP A 67 2.59 -5.37 -2.25
N SER A 68 1.52 -4.98 -1.56
CA SER A 68 0.55 -4.02 -2.11
C SER A 68 -0.12 -3.12 -1.08
N LEU A 69 -0.66 -2.01 -1.58
CA LEU A 69 -1.51 -1.07 -0.84
C LEU A 69 -2.39 -0.28 -1.81
N ASP A 70 -3.64 -0.06 -1.43
CA ASP A 70 -4.52 0.92 -2.06
C ASP A 70 -4.37 2.28 -1.36
N VAL A 71 -4.03 3.32 -2.12
CA VAL A 71 -3.98 4.70 -1.61
C VAL A 71 -5.11 5.51 -2.26
N PRO A 72 -6.14 5.89 -1.48
CA PRO A 72 -7.27 6.63 -2.01
C PRO A 72 -6.88 8.05 -2.42
N TYR A 73 -7.56 8.58 -3.43
CA TYR A 73 -7.39 9.95 -3.94
C TYR A 73 -6.00 10.31 -4.48
N VAL A 74 -5.11 9.32 -4.64
CA VAL A 74 -3.89 9.47 -5.44
C VAL A 74 -4.27 9.17 -6.88
N THR A 75 -4.36 10.22 -7.69
CA THR A 75 -4.72 10.19 -9.10
C THR A 75 -3.66 10.89 -9.95
N ALA A 76 -3.74 10.76 -11.28
CA ALA A 76 -2.78 11.33 -12.23
C ALA A 76 -2.99 12.84 -12.48
#